data_AF-A0A349YR07-F1
#
_entry.id   AF-A0A349YR07-F1
#
_cell.length_a   1.000
_cell.length_b   1.000
_cell.length_c   1.000
_cell.angle_alpha   90.00
_cell.angle_beta   90.00
_cell.angle_gamma   90.00
#
_symmetry.space_group_name_H-M   'P 1'
#
loop_
_entity.id
_entity.type
_entity.pdbx_description
1 polymer ?
#
loop_
_entity_poly.entity_id
_entity_poly.type
_entity_poly.pdbx_seq_one_letter_code
_entity_poly.pdbx_strand_id
1 'polypeptide(L)'
;MKKKVVILLLSMMLFMGVFLYGAFQNIKKPEKEKKPPITQQSAETVLENVWIVSGENSEVTYFNEDQTVSVKTAMSLSEPIKNVIGDITMKDGIVQKIKLKPERISGKVISIDKDIIQIEVDDAIQNYPLADSFKVYRIRDGLKSLTIQNILVGYDNVDFALGDGKLCAGIVEKELEIHDIRVLLKTSKYEDILHQSVTFTCTSAYHVKVGKKTISYKAGKKITVKPSSKLLKSGRITIQPKKSSGKIKLLNVKRTCGNPGYRGMIEIAKYNDKLTVVNELPMEEYLYAVIPSEMPSNYGTEALKVQAVCARTYAYKQLMRNEFSQYGAHIDDSVASQVYNNIAEDKNSIKAVKDTYGEVMLSENDVIEAYYFSTS
;
A
#
# COMPACT_ATOMS: atom_id res chain seq x y z
N MET A 1 -68.73 59.24 -29.63
CA MET A 1 -67.37 59.28 -30.24
C MET A 1 -66.70 57.90 -30.47
N LYS A 2 -67.41 56.76 -30.37
CA LYS A 2 -66.81 55.40 -30.51
C LYS A 2 -67.04 54.67 -31.85
N LYS A 3 -67.62 55.32 -32.87
CA LYS A 3 -67.88 54.69 -34.20
C LYS A 3 -66.99 55.19 -35.37
N LYS A 4 -66.16 56.22 -35.17
CA LYS A 4 -65.23 56.74 -36.21
C LYS A 4 -63.81 56.15 -36.14
N VAL A 5 -63.45 55.44 -35.07
CA VAL A 5 -62.10 54.87 -34.87
C VAL A 5 -61.97 53.45 -35.43
N VAL A 6 -63.06 52.69 -35.56
CA VAL A 6 -63.03 51.29 -36.04
C VAL A 6 -62.89 51.19 -37.56
N ILE A 7 -63.35 52.19 -38.32
CA ILE A 7 -63.27 52.19 -39.80
C ILE A 7 -61.86 52.56 -40.30
N LEU A 8 -61.05 53.28 -39.49
CA LEU A 8 -59.67 53.65 -39.86
C LEU A 8 -58.66 52.50 -39.68
N LEU A 9 -58.97 51.51 -38.83
CA LEU A 9 -58.09 50.37 -38.54
C LEU A 9 -58.21 49.23 -39.58
N LEU A 10 -59.36 49.08 -40.23
CA LEU A 10 -59.56 48.04 -41.25
C LEU A 10 -58.98 48.40 -42.63
N SER A 11 -58.81 49.67 -42.97
CA SER A 11 -58.17 50.06 -44.24
C SER A 11 -56.63 49.97 -44.21
N MET A 12 -56.02 49.98 -43.01
CA MET A 12 -54.56 49.88 -42.87
C MET A 12 -54.04 48.45 -42.92
N MET A 13 -54.87 47.44 -42.61
CA MET A 13 -54.49 46.02 -42.72
C MET A 13 -54.57 45.46 -44.15
N LEU A 14 -55.36 46.05 -45.05
CA LEU A 14 -55.42 45.59 -46.44
C LEU A 14 -54.24 46.08 -47.30
N PHE A 15 -53.64 47.23 -46.96
CA PHE A 15 -52.51 47.79 -47.73
C PHE A 15 -51.16 47.16 -47.37
N MET A 16 -51.01 46.59 -46.17
CA MET A 16 -49.76 45.92 -45.76
C MET A 16 -49.63 44.49 -46.30
N GLY A 17 -50.77 43.83 -46.60
CA GLY A 17 -50.78 42.47 -47.15
C GLY A 17 -50.33 42.37 -48.62
N VAL A 18 -50.55 43.42 -49.43
CA VAL A 18 -50.17 43.41 -50.86
C VAL A 18 -48.68 43.68 -51.05
N PHE A 19 -48.04 44.43 -50.15
CA PHE A 19 -46.60 44.72 -50.24
C PHE A 19 -45.69 43.54 -49.80
N LEU A 20 -46.18 42.64 -48.94
CA LEU A 20 -45.41 41.48 -48.48
C LEU A 20 -45.42 40.29 -49.46
N TYR A 21 -46.41 40.17 -50.35
CA TYR A 21 -46.44 39.06 -51.32
C TYR A 21 -45.54 39.29 -52.54
N GLY A 22 -45.33 40.55 -52.95
CA GLY A 22 -44.48 40.91 -54.10
C GLY A 22 -42.97 40.83 -53.83
N ALA A 23 -42.54 41.01 -52.58
CA ALA A 23 -41.11 40.99 -52.22
C ALA A 23 -40.53 39.58 -52.03
N PHE A 24 -41.36 38.54 -51.91
CA PHE A 24 -40.92 37.16 -51.66
C PHE A 24 -40.75 36.28 -52.91
N GLN A 25 -41.06 36.77 -54.11
CA GLN A 25 -40.93 36.01 -55.36
C GLN A 25 -39.58 36.19 -56.07
N ASN A 26 -38.63 36.97 -55.52
CA ASN A 26 -37.38 37.32 -56.22
C ASN A 26 -36.07 37.15 -55.42
N ILE A 27 -36.07 36.35 -54.36
CA ILE A 27 -34.84 36.00 -53.64
C ILE A 27 -34.38 34.62 -54.11
N LYS A 28 -33.30 34.57 -54.90
CA LYS A 28 -32.57 33.34 -55.23
C LYS A 28 -32.21 32.61 -53.93
N LYS A 29 -32.51 31.31 -53.85
CA LYS A 29 -32.03 30.44 -52.76
C LYS A 29 -30.50 30.59 -52.65
N PRO A 30 -29.94 30.85 -51.46
CA PRO A 30 -28.50 30.77 -51.28
C PRO A 30 -28.07 29.31 -51.48
N GLU A 31 -27.02 29.10 -52.27
CA GLU A 31 -26.34 27.81 -52.34
C GLU A 31 -25.91 27.39 -50.94
N LYS A 32 -26.15 26.12 -50.59
CA LYS A 32 -25.59 25.54 -49.36
C LYS A 32 -24.07 25.51 -49.52
N GLU A 33 -23.37 26.44 -48.89
CA GLU A 33 -21.95 26.25 -48.59
C GLU A 33 -21.81 24.92 -47.83
N LYS A 34 -21.16 23.94 -48.47
CA LYS A 34 -20.68 22.76 -47.77
C LYS A 34 -19.65 23.25 -46.75
N LYS A 35 -20.01 23.27 -45.46
CA LYS A 35 -19.02 23.34 -44.39
C LYS A 35 -17.96 22.27 -44.67
N PRO A 36 -16.65 22.60 -44.65
CA PRO A 36 -15.62 21.58 -44.78
C PRO A 36 -15.86 20.50 -43.71
N PRO A 37 -15.52 19.23 -43.98
CA PRO A 37 -15.67 18.19 -42.98
C PRO A 37 -14.91 18.64 -41.74
N ILE A 38 -15.59 18.70 -40.60
CA ILE A 38 -14.89 18.78 -39.32
C ILE A 38 -14.17 17.44 -39.23
N THR A 39 -12.90 17.41 -39.64
CA THR A 39 -12.01 16.31 -39.32
C THR A 39 -11.96 16.29 -37.80
N GLN A 40 -12.68 15.35 -37.18
CA GLN A 40 -12.45 15.04 -35.77
C GLN A 40 -11.00 14.56 -35.70
N GLN A 41 -10.09 15.47 -35.35
CA GLN A 41 -8.75 15.10 -34.93
C GLN A 41 -8.94 14.23 -33.70
N SER A 42 -8.72 12.93 -33.86
CA SER A 42 -8.60 12.00 -32.76
C SER A 42 -7.53 12.52 -31.81
N ALA A 43 -7.93 12.74 -30.56
CA ALA A 43 -7.01 13.18 -29.52
C ALA A 43 -6.00 12.07 -29.23
N GLU A 44 -4.74 12.45 -29.04
CA GLU A 44 -3.74 11.52 -28.52
C GLU A 44 -4.09 11.15 -27.08
N THR A 45 -3.94 9.87 -26.74
CA THR A 45 -4.10 9.36 -25.38
C THR A 45 -2.79 8.76 -24.91
N VAL A 46 -2.49 8.91 -23.62
CA VAL A 46 -1.28 8.33 -23.00
C VAL A 46 -1.70 7.24 -22.03
N LEU A 47 -1.22 6.03 -22.27
CA LEU A 47 -1.31 4.91 -21.35
C LEU A 47 -0.08 4.95 -20.46
N GLU A 48 -0.23 5.46 -19.24
CA GLU A 48 0.88 5.60 -18.30
C GLU A 48 1.20 4.31 -17.55
N ASN A 49 2.48 4.11 -17.27
CA ASN A 49 3.03 3.04 -16.42
C ASN A 49 2.55 1.63 -16.80
N VAL A 50 2.30 1.36 -18.08
CA VAL A 50 1.87 0.03 -18.54
C VAL A 50 3.03 -0.96 -18.55
N TRP A 51 2.73 -2.24 -18.38
CA TRP A 51 3.72 -3.30 -18.54
C TRP A 51 3.87 -3.66 -20.02
N ILE A 52 5.00 -3.31 -20.62
CA ILE A 52 5.32 -3.66 -21.99
C ILE A 52 5.89 -5.08 -21.99
N VAL A 53 5.11 -6.05 -22.48
CA VAL A 53 5.49 -7.46 -22.54
C VAL A 53 6.59 -7.67 -23.57
N SER A 54 6.36 -7.16 -24.78
CA SER A 54 7.32 -7.22 -25.88
C SER A 54 7.09 -6.10 -26.90
N GLY A 55 8.10 -5.79 -27.69
CA GLY A 55 7.96 -4.99 -28.90
C GLY A 55 9.09 -5.30 -29.86
N GLU A 56 8.76 -5.49 -31.13
CA GLU A 56 9.75 -5.73 -32.19
C GLU A 56 9.18 -5.26 -33.54
N ASN A 57 10.03 -4.78 -34.44
CA ASN A 57 9.62 -4.25 -35.73
C ASN A 57 8.54 -3.17 -35.56
N SER A 58 7.37 -3.32 -36.18
CA SER A 58 6.28 -2.34 -36.10
C SER A 58 5.13 -2.77 -35.20
N GLU A 59 5.40 -3.58 -34.17
CA GLU A 59 4.39 -4.11 -33.26
C GLU A 59 4.86 -4.08 -31.79
N VAL A 60 3.93 -3.78 -30.88
CA VAL A 60 4.14 -3.78 -29.44
C VAL A 60 2.99 -4.52 -28.77
N THR A 61 3.34 -5.41 -27.84
CA THR A 61 2.41 -6.06 -26.92
C THR A 61 2.60 -5.48 -25.53
N TYR A 62 1.53 -4.92 -24.96
CA TYR A 62 1.52 -4.41 -23.59
C TYR A 62 0.35 -4.99 -22.81
N PHE A 63 0.45 -4.89 -21.49
CA PHE A 63 -0.57 -5.30 -20.55
C PHE A 63 -1.06 -4.11 -19.74
N ASN A 64 -2.38 -3.91 -19.74
CA ASN A 64 -3.05 -2.85 -18.99
C ASN A 64 -4.45 -3.32 -18.60
N GLU A 65 -4.89 -3.02 -17.37
CA GLU A 65 -6.25 -3.34 -16.89
C GLU A 65 -6.67 -4.80 -17.10
N ASP A 66 -5.76 -5.74 -16.80
CA ASP A 66 -5.96 -7.19 -16.97
C ASP A 66 -6.17 -7.65 -18.42
N GLN A 67 -5.77 -6.83 -19.39
CA GLN A 67 -5.79 -7.16 -20.80
C GLN A 67 -4.39 -7.10 -21.40
N THR A 68 -4.06 -8.11 -22.20
CA THR A 68 -2.88 -8.10 -23.07
C THR A 68 -3.32 -7.65 -24.45
N VAL A 69 -2.73 -6.56 -24.95
CA VAL A 69 -3.09 -5.95 -26.24
C VAL A 69 -1.86 -5.83 -27.12
N SER A 70 -1.97 -6.33 -28.35
CA SER A 70 -0.96 -6.15 -29.40
C SER A 70 -1.42 -5.08 -30.38
N VAL A 71 -0.56 -4.10 -30.63
CA VAL A 71 -0.87 -2.92 -31.45
C VAL A 71 0.30 -2.58 -32.38
N LYS A 72 -0.04 -1.99 -33.53
CA LYS A 72 0.97 -1.50 -34.48
C LYS A 72 1.57 -0.18 -34.00
N THR A 73 2.83 0.03 -34.36
CA THR A 73 3.52 1.31 -34.18
C THR A 73 3.53 2.10 -35.48
N ALA A 74 3.52 3.43 -35.39
CA ALA A 74 3.60 4.32 -36.55
C ALA A 74 4.96 4.20 -37.26
N MET A 75 6.02 3.88 -36.51
CA MET A 75 7.37 3.67 -37.01
C MET A 75 7.94 2.38 -36.41
N SER A 76 8.81 1.70 -37.15
CA SER A 76 9.52 0.53 -36.62
C SER A 76 10.36 0.90 -35.40
N LEU A 77 10.34 0.05 -34.39
CA LEU A 77 11.16 0.16 -33.19
C LEU A 77 12.64 0.00 -33.57
N SER A 78 13.49 0.84 -32.98
CA SER A 78 14.93 0.79 -33.20
C SER A 78 15.58 -0.45 -32.57
N GLU A 79 15.01 -0.94 -31.47
CA GLU A 79 15.50 -2.09 -30.71
C GLU A 79 14.32 -2.91 -30.17
N PRO A 80 14.48 -4.23 -29.98
CA PRO A 80 13.49 -5.04 -29.28
C PRO A 80 13.28 -4.58 -27.84
N ILE A 81 12.02 -4.55 -27.39
CA ILE A 81 11.61 -4.18 -26.04
C ILE A 81 11.06 -5.43 -25.35
N LYS A 82 11.35 -5.63 -24.06
CA LYS A 82 10.80 -6.77 -23.30
C LYS A 82 10.69 -6.47 -21.81
N ASN A 83 9.56 -6.87 -21.21
CA ASN A 83 9.34 -6.90 -19.76
C ASN A 83 9.74 -5.62 -19.00
N VAL A 84 9.20 -4.49 -19.45
CA VAL A 84 9.59 -3.17 -18.94
C VAL A 84 8.37 -2.28 -18.74
N ILE A 85 8.40 -1.43 -17.72
CA ILE A 85 7.38 -0.41 -17.52
C ILE A 85 7.62 0.74 -18.50
N GLY A 86 6.55 1.33 -19.03
CA GLY A 86 6.67 2.51 -19.87
C GLY A 86 5.34 3.22 -20.10
N ASP A 87 5.42 4.36 -20.76
CA ASP A 87 4.25 5.10 -21.23
C ASP A 87 4.10 4.91 -22.73
N ILE A 88 2.86 4.64 -23.18
CA ILE A 88 2.53 4.47 -24.60
C ILE A 88 1.60 5.61 -25.02
N THR A 89 2.04 6.43 -25.97
CA THR A 89 1.21 7.46 -26.61
C THR A 89 0.51 6.87 -27.83
N MET A 90 -0.82 6.90 -27.83
CA MET A 90 -1.69 6.30 -28.84
C MET A 90 -2.42 7.38 -29.63
N LYS A 91 -2.61 7.13 -30.93
CA LYS A 91 -3.50 7.90 -31.81
C LYS A 91 -4.14 6.97 -32.82
N ASP A 92 -5.46 7.00 -32.92
CA ASP A 92 -6.23 6.12 -33.83
C ASP A 92 -5.89 4.62 -33.69
N GLY A 93 -5.61 4.16 -32.47
CA GLY A 93 -5.23 2.76 -32.21
C GLY A 93 -3.80 2.38 -32.62
N ILE A 94 -2.98 3.35 -33.04
CA ILE A 94 -1.58 3.16 -33.44
C ILE A 94 -0.67 3.85 -32.41
N VAL A 95 0.39 3.17 -32.01
CA VAL A 95 1.41 3.71 -31.11
C VAL A 95 2.23 4.77 -31.84
N GLN A 96 2.20 5.99 -31.33
CA GLN A 96 2.99 7.12 -31.84
C GLN A 96 4.35 7.23 -31.14
N LYS A 97 4.39 6.96 -29.83
CA LYS A 97 5.59 7.10 -29.01
C LYS A 97 5.57 6.13 -27.84
N ILE A 98 6.75 5.67 -27.45
CA ILE A 98 6.97 4.85 -26.26
C ILE A 98 8.06 5.51 -25.42
N LYS A 99 7.78 5.73 -24.13
CA LYS A 99 8.76 6.20 -23.14
C LYS A 99 9.04 5.05 -22.17
N LEU A 100 10.19 4.41 -22.28
CA LEU A 100 10.59 3.31 -21.40
C LEU A 100 11.06 3.85 -20.03
N LYS A 101 10.79 3.07 -18.98
CA LYS A 101 11.18 3.33 -17.59
C LYS A 101 11.91 2.08 -17.04
N PRO A 102 13.16 1.83 -17.50
CA PRO A 102 13.88 0.59 -17.20
C PRO A 102 14.52 0.55 -15.81
N GLU A 103 14.65 1.70 -15.16
CA GLU A 103 15.26 1.80 -13.84
C GLU A 103 14.42 1.06 -12.80
N ARG A 104 15.07 0.25 -11.96
CA ARG A 104 14.42 -0.54 -10.91
C ARG A 104 15.08 -0.31 -9.56
N ILE A 105 14.25 -0.36 -8.52
CA ILE A 105 14.65 -0.34 -7.12
C ILE A 105 14.16 -1.62 -6.47
N SER A 106 15.06 -2.32 -5.80
CA SER A 106 14.74 -3.52 -5.01
C SER A 106 15.18 -3.28 -3.57
N GLY A 107 14.33 -3.63 -2.61
CA GLY A 107 14.64 -3.49 -1.20
C GLY A 107 13.45 -3.79 -0.30
N LYS A 108 13.68 -3.78 1.00
CA LYS A 108 12.64 -4.06 1.99
C LYS A 108 11.71 -2.86 2.11
N VAL A 109 10.42 -3.07 1.88
CA VAL A 109 9.40 -2.03 2.07
C VAL A 109 9.25 -1.76 3.57
N ILE A 110 9.44 -0.51 4.00
CA ILE A 110 9.40 -0.13 5.42
C ILE A 110 8.06 0.46 5.81
N SER A 111 7.48 1.31 4.96
CA SER A 111 6.14 1.87 5.15
C SER A 111 5.56 2.34 3.82
N ILE A 112 4.23 2.35 3.74
CA ILE A 112 3.48 2.85 2.58
C ILE A 112 2.52 3.91 3.10
N ASP A 113 2.78 5.16 2.74
CA ASP A 113 1.85 6.28 2.93
C ASP A 113 1.16 6.57 1.58
N LYS A 114 0.21 7.51 1.57
CA LYS A 114 -0.57 7.88 0.39
C LYS A 114 0.31 8.29 -0.79
N ASP A 115 1.34 9.10 -0.53
CA ASP A 115 2.15 9.74 -1.58
C ASP A 115 3.61 9.26 -1.57
N ILE A 116 4.04 8.46 -0.59
CA ILE A 116 5.43 8.01 -0.41
C ILE A 116 5.51 6.53 0.00
N ILE A 117 6.40 5.78 -0.63
CA ILE A 117 6.88 4.47 -0.11
C ILE A 117 8.29 4.66 0.48
N GLN A 118 8.50 4.16 1.69
CA GLN A 118 9.84 4.04 2.27
C GLN A 118 10.42 2.67 1.94
N ILE A 119 11.61 2.62 1.37
CA ILE A 119 12.30 1.38 1.02
C ILE A 119 13.70 1.39 1.63
N GLU A 120 14.07 0.31 2.32
CA GLU A 120 15.44 0.06 2.77
C GLU A 120 16.24 -0.62 1.64
N VAL A 121 17.25 0.09 1.15
CA VAL A 121 18.21 -0.36 0.13
C VAL A 121 19.61 -0.20 0.72
N ASP A 122 20.41 -1.27 0.74
CA ASP A 122 21.79 -1.27 1.27
C ASP A 122 21.92 -0.61 2.65
N ASP A 123 21.08 -1.05 3.60
CA ASP A 123 20.99 -0.53 4.97
C ASP A 123 20.63 0.96 5.10
N ALA A 124 20.11 1.57 4.03
CA ALA A 124 19.64 2.94 4.00
C ALA A 124 18.15 3.01 3.62
N ILE A 125 17.37 3.64 4.48
CA ILE A 125 15.95 3.91 4.22
C ILE A 125 15.84 5.18 3.40
N GLN A 126 15.15 5.10 2.26
CA GLN A 126 14.92 6.21 1.35
C GLN A 126 13.41 6.41 1.14
N ASN A 127 13.01 7.66 0.94
CA ASN A 127 11.64 8.04 0.63
C ASN A 127 11.49 8.15 -0.88
N TYR A 128 10.56 7.43 -1.46
CA TYR A 128 10.24 7.51 -2.88
C TYR A 128 8.81 7.99 -3.08
N PRO A 129 8.59 9.16 -3.72
CA PRO A 129 7.26 9.61 -4.05
C PRO A 129 6.58 8.68 -5.06
N LEU A 130 5.28 8.48 -4.96
CA LEU A 130 4.50 7.74 -5.96
C LEU A 130 4.10 8.65 -7.12
N ALA A 131 4.08 8.09 -8.33
CA ALA A 131 3.37 8.69 -9.45
C ALA A 131 1.85 8.60 -9.24
N ASP A 132 1.11 9.58 -9.71
CA ASP A 132 -0.37 9.61 -9.58
C ASP A 132 -1.01 8.39 -10.29
N SER A 133 -0.36 7.90 -11.35
CA SER A 133 -0.73 6.71 -12.10
C SER A 133 0.04 5.45 -11.68
N PHE A 134 0.52 5.37 -10.43
CA PHE A 134 1.23 4.19 -9.92
C PHE A 134 0.41 2.92 -10.08
N LYS A 135 1.01 1.86 -10.63
CA LYS A 135 0.37 0.56 -10.86
C LYS A 135 1.11 -0.57 -10.16
N VAL A 136 0.45 -1.69 -9.93
CA VAL A 136 1.10 -2.89 -9.39
C VAL A 136 0.84 -4.06 -10.31
N TYR A 137 1.88 -4.82 -10.61
CA TYR A 137 1.82 -5.98 -11.49
C TYR A 137 2.39 -7.21 -10.80
N ARG A 138 1.74 -8.36 -10.98
CA ARG A 138 2.34 -9.67 -10.72
C ARG A 138 2.72 -10.30 -12.05
N ILE A 139 3.90 -10.90 -12.15
CA ILE A 139 4.39 -11.45 -13.43
C ILE A 139 4.78 -12.93 -13.41
N ARG A 140 5.08 -13.52 -12.23
CA ARG A 140 5.58 -14.90 -12.13
C ARG A 140 4.52 -15.96 -12.47
N ASP A 141 3.32 -15.83 -11.90
CA ASP A 141 2.21 -16.79 -12.07
C ASP A 141 1.12 -16.25 -13.01
N GLY A 142 1.58 -15.65 -14.12
CA GLY A 142 0.74 -14.93 -15.07
C GLY A 142 0.60 -13.44 -14.73
N LEU A 143 0.49 -12.63 -15.79
CA LEU A 143 0.31 -11.20 -15.67
C LEU A 143 -1.05 -10.87 -15.04
N LYS A 144 -1.01 -10.10 -13.96
CA LYS A 144 -2.20 -9.61 -13.29
C LYS A 144 -1.96 -8.21 -12.73
N SER A 145 -2.96 -7.36 -12.86
CA SER A 145 -3.02 -6.05 -12.21
C SER A 145 -3.38 -6.25 -10.75
N LEU A 146 -2.59 -5.67 -9.88
CA LEU A 146 -2.78 -5.70 -8.44
C LEU A 146 -3.01 -4.27 -7.92
N THR A 147 -3.30 -4.19 -6.63
CA THR A 147 -3.44 -2.93 -5.92
C THR A 147 -2.23 -2.67 -5.05
N ILE A 148 -2.05 -1.43 -4.57
CA ILE A 148 -0.96 -1.10 -3.65
C ILE A 148 -1.06 -1.89 -2.32
N GLN A 149 -2.27 -2.34 -1.94
CA GLN A 149 -2.47 -3.20 -0.77
C GLN A 149 -1.72 -4.53 -0.87
N ASN A 150 -1.39 -4.99 -2.09
CA ASN A 150 -0.61 -6.20 -2.32
C ASN A 150 0.91 -6.02 -2.12
N ILE A 151 1.38 -4.80 -1.83
CA ILE A 151 2.77 -4.52 -1.48
C ILE A 151 2.88 -4.53 0.04
N LEU A 152 3.49 -5.57 0.59
CA LEU A 152 3.56 -5.75 2.04
C LEU A 152 4.77 -5.04 2.64
N VAL A 153 4.54 -4.30 3.72
CA VAL A 153 5.64 -3.77 4.54
C VAL A 153 6.40 -4.93 5.20
N GLY A 154 7.68 -4.75 5.50
CA GLY A 154 8.51 -5.80 6.10
C GLY A 154 9.16 -6.76 5.09
N TYR A 155 8.80 -6.73 3.81
CA TYR A 155 9.29 -7.69 2.80
C TYR A 155 9.95 -6.99 1.59
N ASP A 156 10.75 -7.76 0.85
CA ASP A 156 11.51 -7.35 -0.34
C ASP A 156 11.15 -8.16 -1.60
N ASN A 157 9.89 -8.64 -1.64
CA ASN A 157 9.35 -9.45 -2.74
C ASN A 157 8.84 -8.63 -3.93
N VAL A 158 8.93 -7.30 -3.83
CA VAL A 158 8.46 -6.34 -4.85
C VAL A 158 9.62 -5.49 -5.31
N ASP A 159 9.84 -5.47 -6.63
CA ASP A 159 10.70 -4.49 -7.30
C ASP A 159 9.87 -3.29 -7.72
N PHE A 160 10.48 -2.12 -7.82
CA PHE A 160 9.78 -0.89 -8.20
C PHE A 160 10.41 -0.26 -9.44
N ALA A 161 9.60 0.04 -10.45
CA ALA A 161 10.05 0.83 -11.59
C ALA A 161 10.10 2.31 -11.22
N LEU A 162 11.23 2.97 -11.52
CA LEU A 162 11.42 4.41 -11.29
C LEU A 162 11.33 5.18 -12.62
N GLY A 163 10.62 6.30 -12.60
CA GLY A 163 10.53 7.22 -13.73
C GLY A 163 10.37 8.66 -13.24
N ASP A 164 11.17 9.58 -13.79
CA ASP A 164 11.14 11.01 -13.45
C ASP A 164 11.25 11.26 -11.92
N GLY A 165 12.02 10.43 -11.21
CA GLY A 165 12.23 10.52 -9.76
C GLY A 165 11.08 10.02 -8.88
N LYS A 166 10.05 9.39 -9.46
CA LYS A 166 8.90 8.80 -8.75
C LYS A 166 8.79 7.31 -9.02
N LEU A 167 8.23 6.55 -8.07
CA LEU A 167 7.85 5.16 -8.33
C LEU A 167 6.67 5.15 -9.29
N CYS A 168 6.85 4.47 -10.41
CA CYS A 168 5.86 4.34 -11.48
C CYS A 168 5.06 3.04 -11.37
N ALA A 169 5.70 1.95 -10.93
CA ALA A 169 4.99 0.70 -10.68
C ALA A 169 5.70 -0.18 -9.64
N GLY A 170 4.93 -1.01 -8.94
CA GLY A 170 5.42 -2.16 -8.18
C GLY A 170 5.30 -3.44 -9.00
N ILE A 171 6.32 -4.29 -8.96
CA ILE A 171 6.46 -5.50 -9.76
C ILE A 171 6.71 -6.67 -8.80
N VAL A 172 5.68 -7.48 -8.61
CA VAL A 172 5.71 -8.68 -7.77
C VAL A 172 6.26 -9.83 -8.62
N GLU A 173 7.57 -10.06 -8.49
CA GLU A 173 8.29 -11.13 -9.20
C GLU A 173 8.58 -12.33 -8.29
N LYS A 174 8.72 -12.09 -6.98
CA LYS A 174 9.08 -13.12 -6.01
C LYS A 174 7.82 -13.62 -5.31
N GLU A 175 7.85 -14.91 -4.99
CA GLU A 175 6.85 -15.51 -4.12
C GLU A 175 7.00 -14.93 -2.71
N LEU A 176 5.87 -14.64 -2.09
CA LEU A 176 5.85 -14.09 -0.76
C LEU A 176 5.94 -15.24 0.25
N GLU A 177 7.01 -15.25 1.04
CA GLU A 177 7.13 -16.16 2.16
C GLU A 177 7.01 -15.37 3.48
N ILE A 178 5.90 -15.58 4.19
CA ILE A 178 5.63 -14.89 5.45
C ILE A 178 6.34 -15.62 6.59
N HIS A 179 7.46 -15.04 7.04
CA HIS A 179 8.23 -15.55 8.17
C HIS A 179 8.10 -14.69 9.43
N ASP A 180 8.07 -13.37 9.24
CA ASP A 180 8.02 -12.38 10.32
C ASP A 180 6.67 -11.66 10.40
N ILE A 181 6.38 -11.07 11.55
CA ILE A 181 5.26 -10.17 11.76
C ILE A 181 5.74 -8.87 12.40
N ARG A 182 5.12 -7.75 12.03
CA ARG A 182 5.41 -6.41 12.53
C ARG A 182 4.21 -5.89 13.32
N VAL A 183 4.33 -5.77 14.62
CA VAL A 183 3.24 -5.39 15.54
C VAL A 183 3.42 -3.94 16.01
N LEU A 184 2.43 -3.09 15.74
CA LEU A 184 2.35 -1.73 16.22
C LEU A 184 2.00 -1.73 17.72
N LEU A 185 2.94 -1.34 18.55
CA LEU A 185 2.80 -1.35 20.00
C LEU A 185 2.14 -0.07 20.48
N LYS A 186 0.96 -0.17 21.09
CA LYS A 186 0.22 0.98 21.65
C LYS A 186 0.77 1.39 23.02
N THR A 187 0.36 2.56 23.46
CA THR A 187 0.64 3.08 24.80
C THR A 187 0.00 2.20 25.90
N SER A 188 0.18 2.58 27.17
CA SER A 188 -0.47 1.87 28.28
C SER A 188 -2.00 1.91 28.12
N LYS A 189 -2.68 0.84 28.58
CA LYS A 189 -4.14 0.66 28.39
C LYS A 189 -4.62 0.66 26.92
N TYR A 190 -3.69 0.54 25.96
CA TYR A 190 -3.99 0.54 24.53
C TYR A 190 -4.63 1.86 24.03
N GLU A 191 -4.37 2.98 24.70
CA GLU A 191 -5.05 4.27 24.44
C GLU A 191 -4.66 4.92 23.09
N ASP A 192 -3.39 4.88 22.70
CA ASP A 192 -2.89 5.55 21.48
C ASP A 192 -1.83 4.67 20.80
N ILE A 193 -1.76 4.74 19.48
CA ILE A 193 -0.71 4.11 18.65
C ILE A 193 0.58 4.97 18.64
N LEU A 194 0.48 6.27 18.95
CA LEU A 194 1.59 7.21 18.94
C LEU A 194 2.12 7.51 20.36
N HIS A 195 3.43 7.46 20.52
CA HIS A 195 4.13 7.68 21.78
C HIS A 195 4.81 9.05 21.79
N GLN A 196 4.65 9.80 22.88
CA GLN A 196 5.37 11.06 23.10
C GLN A 196 6.86 10.83 23.41
N SER A 197 7.16 9.71 24.06
CA SER A 197 8.52 9.26 24.33
C SER A 197 8.52 7.77 24.57
N VAL A 198 9.64 7.12 24.28
CA VAL A 198 9.84 5.69 24.52
C VAL A 198 11.05 5.51 25.40
N THR A 199 10.92 4.77 26.49
CA THR A 199 12.04 4.40 27.35
C THR A 199 12.20 2.90 27.32
N PHE A 200 13.38 2.40 26.96
CA PHE A 200 13.62 0.97 26.82
C PHE A 200 14.94 0.52 27.46
N THR A 201 15.05 -0.79 27.67
CA THR A 201 16.26 -1.51 28.09
C THR A 201 16.17 -2.94 27.55
N CYS A 202 17.27 -3.69 27.52
CA CYS A 202 17.22 -5.13 27.20
C CYS A 202 17.72 -6.00 28.38
N THR A 203 17.25 -7.25 28.42
CA THR A 203 17.69 -8.26 29.42
C THR A 203 19.07 -8.83 29.12
N SER A 204 19.57 -8.64 27.90
CA SER A 204 20.95 -8.95 27.48
C SER A 204 21.62 -7.69 26.90
N ALA A 205 22.93 -7.75 26.64
CA ALA A 205 23.59 -6.70 25.87
C ALA A 205 22.88 -6.53 24.51
N TYR A 206 22.83 -5.31 24.00
CA TYR A 206 22.02 -5.00 22.82
C TYR A 206 22.67 -3.94 21.94
N HIS A 207 22.20 -3.86 20.71
CA HIS A 207 22.60 -2.86 19.73
C HIS A 207 21.44 -1.91 19.45
N VAL A 208 21.77 -0.65 19.18
CA VAL A 208 20.85 0.32 18.59
C VAL A 208 21.44 0.75 17.24
N LYS A 209 20.74 0.48 16.14
CA LYS A 209 21.11 0.92 14.79
C LYS A 209 20.51 2.31 14.55
N VAL A 210 21.34 3.24 14.08
CA VAL A 210 20.98 4.62 13.72
C VAL A 210 21.53 4.90 12.33
N GLY A 211 20.68 4.75 11.30
CA GLY A 211 21.14 4.66 9.92
C GLY A 211 22.19 3.55 9.77
N LYS A 212 23.35 3.85 9.19
CA LYS A 212 24.46 2.89 9.03
C LYS A 212 25.31 2.68 10.29
N LYS A 213 25.04 3.39 11.39
CA LYS A 213 25.84 3.32 12.63
C LYS A 213 25.20 2.39 13.64
N THR A 214 26.00 1.55 14.28
CA THR A 214 25.55 0.64 15.34
C THR A 214 26.18 1.01 16.68
N ILE A 215 25.36 1.20 17.71
CA ILE A 215 25.80 1.54 19.07
C ILE A 215 25.53 0.36 20.00
N SER A 216 26.56 -0.13 20.71
CA SER A 216 26.43 -1.22 21.68
C SER A 216 26.13 -0.71 23.09
N TYR A 217 25.25 -1.41 23.80
CA TYR A 217 24.96 -1.18 25.21
C TYR A 217 25.00 -2.48 26.02
N LYS A 218 25.35 -2.37 27.31
CA LYS A 218 25.26 -3.48 28.28
C LYS A 218 23.80 -3.74 28.66
N ALA A 219 23.50 -4.96 29.09
CA ALA A 219 22.19 -5.34 29.63
C ALA A 219 21.74 -4.37 30.74
N GLY A 220 20.44 -4.08 30.81
CA GLY A 220 19.87 -3.21 31.84
C GLY A 220 20.11 -1.70 31.65
N LYS A 221 20.94 -1.29 30.68
CA LYS A 221 21.09 0.15 30.36
C LYS A 221 19.76 0.69 29.84
N LYS A 222 19.26 1.75 30.49
CA LYS A 222 18.03 2.44 30.09
C LYS A 222 18.35 3.54 29.10
N ILE A 223 17.56 3.64 28.04
CA ILE A 223 17.63 4.69 27.02
C ILE A 223 16.24 5.28 26.83
N THR A 224 16.14 6.60 26.80
CA THR A 224 14.90 7.32 26.50
C THR A 224 15.05 8.07 25.17
N VAL A 225 14.05 7.92 24.32
CA VAL A 225 13.97 8.52 22.99
C VAL A 225 12.73 9.39 22.92
N LYS A 226 12.91 10.61 22.42
CA LYS A 226 11.89 11.58 22.08
C LYS A 226 12.04 11.95 20.60
N PRO A 227 11.02 12.53 19.94
CA PRO A 227 11.12 12.99 18.54
C PRO A 227 12.33 13.92 18.28
N SER A 228 12.75 14.71 19.27
CA SER A 228 13.92 15.59 19.16
C SER A 228 15.28 14.92 19.48
N SER A 229 15.29 13.66 19.91
CA SER A 229 16.52 12.95 20.28
C SER A 229 17.46 12.79 19.08
N LYS A 230 18.78 12.98 19.33
CA LYS A 230 19.83 12.79 18.32
C LYS A 230 19.83 11.39 17.69
N LEU A 231 19.36 10.38 18.43
CA LEU A 231 19.21 9.01 17.94
C LEU A 231 18.24 8.92 16.75
N LEU A 232 17.25 9.80 16.66
CA LEU A 232 16.29 9.81 15.55
C LEU A 232 16.66 10.85 14.47
N LYS A 233 17.92 11.26 14.34
CA LYS A 233 18.34 12.16 13.24
C LYS A 233 18.04 11.58 11.85
N SER A 234 18.15 10.26 11.70
CA SER A 234 17.78 9.51 10.50
C SER A 234 16.29 9.15 10.43
N GLY A 235 15.44 9.75 11.27
CA GLY A 235 14.01 9.47 11.35
C GLY A 235 13.64 8.19 12.10
N ARG A 236 14.52 7.18 12.13
CA ARG A 236 14.26 5.85 12.72
C ARG A 236 15.49 5.26 13.40
N ILE A 237 15.25 4.39 14.38
CA ILE A 237 16.24 3.49 14.98
C ILE A 237 15.67 2.08 15.12
N THR A 238 16.55 1.09 15.16
CA THR A 238 16.18 -0.28 15.57
C THR A 238 16.98 -0.72 16.79
N ILE A 239 16.38 -1.59 17.60
CA ILE A 239 16.91 -2.09 18.87
C ILE A 239 16.89 -3.61 18.79
N GLN A 240 18.06 -4.23 18.91
CA GLN A 240 18.21 -5.68 18.79
C GLN A 240 19.07 -6.22 19.94
N PRO A 241 18.55 -7.13 20.78
CA PRO A 241 19.36 -7.89 21.73
C PRO A 241 20.45 -8.70 21.02
N LYS A 242 21.66 -8.76 21.58
CA LYS A 242 22.78 -9.56 21.04
C LYS A 242 22.57 -11.07 21.21
N LYS A 243 21.69 -11.46 22.13
CA LYS A 243 21.28 -12.87 22.33
C LYS A 243 19.84 -13.01 21.88
N SER A 244 19.52 -14.05 21.12
CA SER A 244 18.15 -14.37 20.68
C SER A 244 17.16 -14.56 21.83
N SER A 245 17.62 -15.03 22.99
CA SER A 245 16.81 -15.13 24.22
C SER A 245 16.65 -13.80 24.97
N GLY A 246 17.33 -12.74 24.54
CA GLY A 246 17.20 -11.41 25.12
C GLY A 246 15.85 -10.79 24.78
N LYS A 247 15.26 -10.07 25.74
CA LYS A 247 14.01 -9.34 25.56
C LYS A 247 14.23 -7.84 25.67
N ILE A 248 13.54 -7.07 24.83
CA ILE A 248 13.51 -5.61 24.86
C ILE A 248 12.33 -5.19 25.75
N LYS A 249 12.60 -4.50 26.84
CA LYS A 249 11.56 -4.01 27.76
C LYS A 249 11.20 -2.57 27.46
N LEU A 250 9.92 -2.30 27.27
CA LEU A 250 9.38 -0.94 27.20
C LEU A 250 8.96 -0.49 28.60
N LEU A 251 9.64 0.53 29.14
CA LEU A 251 9.48 1.00 30.50
C LEU A 251 8.36 2.04 30.65
N ASN A 252 7.99 2.71 29.56
CA ASN A 252 6.86 3.65 29.47
C ASN A 252 5.51 2.95 29.13
N VAL A 253 5.53 1.65 28.91
CA VAL A 253 4.34 0.84 28.59
C VAL A 253 4.04 -0.09 29.76
N LYS A 254 2.77 -0.16 30.16
CA LYS A 254 2.26 -1.09 31.16
C LYS A 254 1.22 -2.03 30.53
N ARG A 255 1.36 -3.30 30.89
CA ARG A 255 0.48 -4.42 30.61
C ARG A 255 0.15 -5.12 31.94
N THR A 256 -0.67 -6.16 31.93
CA THR A 256 -1.09 -6.87 33.17
C THR A 256 0.10 -7.32 34.03
N CYS A 257 1.16 -7.87 33.41
CA CYS A 257 2.35 -8.32 34.13
C CYS A 257 3.41 -7.22 34.37
N GLY A 258 3.06 -5.94 34.24
CA GLY A 258 3.97 -4.81 34.43
C GLY A 258 4.56 -4.27 33.14
N ASN A 259 5.88 -4.07 33.09
CA ASN A 259 6.54 -3.60 31.86
C ASN A 259 6.83 -4.79 30.93
N PRO A 260 6.20 -4.85 29.74
CA PRO A 260 6.32 -5.98 28.82
C PRO A 260 7.75 -6.12 28.30
N GLY A 261 8.12 -7.36 27.96
CA GLY A 261 9.39 -7.70 27.32
C GLY A 261 9.14 -8.38 25.99
N TYR A 262 9.71 -7.85 24.92
CA TYR A 262 9.48 -8.27 23.54
C TYR A 262 10.67 -9.05 22.99
N ARG A 263 10.40 -10.07 22.19
CA ARG A 263 11.40 -10.82 21.40
C ARG A 263 11.72 -10.07 20.10
N GLY A 264 12.69 -10.58 19.35
CA GLY A 264 13.07 -10.02 18.06
C GLY A 264 13.65 -8.61 18.20
N MET A 265 13.18 -7.72 17.33
CA MET A 265 13.64 -6.35 17.18
C MET A 265 12.53 -5.36 17.54
N ILE A 266 12.89 -4.21 18.10
CA ILE A 266 11.97 -3.06 18.16
C ILE A 266 12.50 -1.95 17.27
N GLU A 267 11.63 -1.42 16.46
CA GLU A 267 11.84 -0.24 15.66
C GLU A 267 11.09 0.94 16.28
N ILE A 268 11.77 2.08 16.38
CA ILE A 268 11.17 3.35 16.82
C ILE A 268 11.38 4.36 15.71
N ALA A 269 10.29 4.92 15.19
CA ALA A 269 10.35 5.93 14.14
C ALA A 269 9.62 7.19 14.55
N LYS A 270 10.08 8.32 14.00
CA LYS A 270 9.29 9.55 14.06
C LYS A 270 8.08 9.42 13.17
N TYR A 271 6.96 9.88 13.69
CA TYR A 271 5.75 10.11 12.92
C TYR A 271 5.22 11.47 13.37
N ASN A 272 5.40 12.48 12.52
CA ASN A 272 5.22 13.89 12.87
C ASN A 272 6.02 14.29 14.12
N ASP A 273 5.35 14.85 15.14
CA ASP A 273 5.88 15.26 16.42
C ASP A 273 5.79 14.17 17.50
N LYS A 274 5.45 12.93 17.12
CA LYS A 274 5.36 11.75 18.00
C LYS A 274 6.22 10.60 17.46
N LEU A 275 6.10 9.43 18.08
CA LEU A 275 6.83 8.21 17.74
C LEU A 275 5.88 7.05 17.49
N THR A 276 6.17 6.23 16.48
CA THR A 276 5.64 4.87 16.37
C THR A 276 6.62 3.88 16.97
N VAL A 277 6.10 2.77 17.50
CA VAL A 277 6.91 1.67 18.04
C VAL A 277 6.41 0.38 17.41
N VAL A 278 7.27 -0.28 16.65
CA VAL A 278 6.93 -1.53 15.95
C VAL A 278 7.83 -2.65 16.46
N ASN A 279 7.25 -3.75 16.87
CA ASN A 279 8.00 -4.97 17.18
C ASN A 279 8.00 -5.91 15.98
N GLU A 280 9.18 -6.26 15.50
CA GLU A 280 9.37 -7.21 14.41
C GLU A 280 10.01 -8.50 14.96
N LEU A 281 9.38 -9.64 14.68
CA LEU A 281 9.79 -10.95 15.18
C LEU A 281 9.17 -12.07 14.32
N PRO A 282 9.70 -13.31 14.41
CA PRO A 282 9.10 -14.45 13.73
C PRO A 282 7.64 -14.67 14.14
N MET A 283 6.79 -15.04 13.18
CA MET A 283 5.35 -15.27 13.39
C MET A 283 5.09 -16.21 14.59
N GLU A 284 5.86 -17.29 14.70
CA GLU A 284 5.70 -18.26 15.78
C GLU A 284 6.08 -17.69 17.16
N GLU A 285 7.11 -16.84 17.23
CA GLU A 285 7.50 -16.20 18.50
C GLU A 285 6.50 -15.13 18.95
N TYR A 286 5.82 -14.49 17.99
CA TYR A 286 4.70 -13.62 18.27
C TYR A 286 3.57 -14.38 18.97
N LEU A 287 3.21 -15.56 18.46
CA LEU A 287 2.16 -16.39 19.05
C LEU A 287 2.48 -16.83 20.48
N TYR A 288 3.75 -16.99 20.86
CA TYR A 288 4.13 -17.31 22.25
C TYR A 288 3.58 -16.31 23.27
N ALA A 289 3.37 -15.05 22.88
CA ALA A 289 2.84 -13.99 23.74
C ALA A 289 1.38 -13.62 23.42
N VAL A 290 0.82 -14.01 22.27
CA VAL A 290 -0.61 -13.88 21.98
C VAL A 290 -1.42 -14.89 22.76
N ILE A 291 -1.08 -16.18 22.67
CA ILE A 291 -1.88 -17.26 23.25
C ILE A 291 -2.16 -17.06 24.75
N PRO A 292 -1.18 -16.81 25.63
CA PRO A 292 -1.48 -16.59 27.05
C PRO A 292 -2.20 -15.26 27.33
N SER A 293 -2.15 -14.30 26.38
CA SER A 293 -2.84 -13.02 26.50
C SER A 293 -4.32 -13.10 26.09
N GLU A 294 -4.67 -14.08 25.26
CA GLU A 294 -6.03 -14.31 24.74
C GLU A 294 -6.76 -15.43 25.48
N MET A 295 -6.03 -16.45 25.92
CA MET A 295 -6.60 -17.61 26.58
C MET A 295 -5.75 -18.07 27.76
N PRO A 296 -6.36 -18.40 28.92
CA PRO A 296 -5.63 -18.93 30.06
C PRO A 296 -4.85 -20.21 29.73
N SER A 297 -3.58 -20.27 30.10
CA SER A 297 -2.69 -21.41 29.81
C SER A 297 -3.06 -22.72 30.52
N ASN A 298 -4.08 -22.72 31.39
CA ASN A 298 -4.59 -23.90 32.09
C ASN A 298 -5.82 -24.55 31.43
N TYR A 299 -6.31 -24.04 30.29
CA TYR A 299 -7.49 -24.57 29.58
C TYR A 299 -7.23 -25.90 28.85
N GLY A 300 -6.02 -26.44 28.94
CA GLY A 300 -5.63 -27.73 28.38
C GLY A 300 -4.93 -27.62 27.03
N THR A 301 -4.15 -28.66 26.71
CA THR A 301 -3.24 -28.65 25.55
C THR A 301 -3.98 -28.49 24.22
N GLU A 302 -5.07 -29.23 24.01
CA GLU A 302 -5.79 -29.19 22.73
C GLU A 302 -6.49 -27.84 22.51
N ALA A 303 -7.03 -27.23 23.57
CA ALA A 303 -7.57 -25.86 23.49
C ALA A 303 -6.47 -24.88 23.06
N LEU A 304 -5.28 -24.95 23.69
CA LEU A 304 -4.14 -24.09 23.33
C LEU A 304 -3.66 -24.29 21.90
N LYS A 305 -3.70 -25.52 21.38
CA LYS A 305 -3.36 -25.81 19.97
C LYS A 305 -4.37 -25.20 19.01
N VAL A 306 -5.67 -25.37 19.28
CA VAL A 306 -6.74 -24.75 18.47
C VAL A 306 -6.58 -23.23 18.48
N GLN A 307 -6.35 -22.63 19.65
CA GLN A 307 -6.11 -21.19 19.74
C GLN A 307 -4.87 -20.76 18.95
N ALA A 308 -3.79 -21.56 18.95
CA ALA A 308 -2.60 -21.28 18.15
C ALA A 308 -2.88 -21.24 16.64
N VAL A 309 -3.64 -22.22 16.13
CA VAL A 309 -4.06 -22.26 14.72
C VAL A 309 -4.96 -21.08 14.37
N CYS A 310 -5.97 -20.78 15.21
CA CYS A 310 -6.84 -19.62 15.04
C CYS A 310 -6.05 -18.31 15.02
N ALA A 311 -5.17 -18.12 15.99
CA ALA A 311 -4.39 -16.90 16.12
C ALA A 311 -3.41 -16.72 14.95
N ARG A 312 -2.77 -17.79 14.48
CA ARG A 312 -1.90 -17.76 13.29
C ARG A 312 -2.67 -17.40 12.03
N THR A 313 -3.81 -18.05 11.83
CA THR A 313 -4.70 -17.79 10.69
C THR A 313 -5.13 -16.33 10.66
N TYR A 314 -5.56 -15.79 11.81
CA TYR A 314 -5.91 -14.39 11.95
C TYR A 314 -4.74 -13.45 11.63
N ALA A 315 -3.58 -13.69 12.24
CA ALA A 315 -2.38 -12.87 12.04
C ALA A 315 -1.94 -12.83 10.57
N TYR A 316 -1.98 -13.97 9.89
CA TYR A 316 -1.69 -14.07 8.45
C TYR A 316 -2.68 -13.23 7.64
N LYS A 317 -3.98 -13.32 7.95
CA LYS A 317 -5.01 -12.55 7.23
C LYS A 317 -4.83 -11.04 7.44
N GLN A 318 -4.57 -10.59 8.67
CA GLN A 318 -4.37 -9.17 8.96
C GLN A 318 -3.12 -8.61 8.27
N LEU A 319 -2.04 -9.40 8.24
CA LEU A 319 -0.84 -9.06 7.49
C LEU A 319 -1.15 -8.81 6.01
N MET A 320 -1.94 -9.68 5.39
CA MET A 320 -2.36 -9.52 3.98
C MET A 320 -3.29 -8.32 3.73
N ARG A 321 -4.00 -7.83 4.74
CA ARG A 321 -4.81 -6.61 4.63
C ARG A 321 -3.97 -5.33 4.66
N ASN A 322 -2.79 -5.38 5.28
CA ASN A 322 -1.79 -4.31 5.25
C ASN A 322 -2.31 -2.94 5.75
N GLU A 323 -3.23 -2.96 6.73
CA GLU A 323 -3.96 -1.77 7.21
C GLU A 323 -3.06 -0.76 7.92
N PHE A 324 -1.99 -1.22 8.58
CA PHE A 324 -1.05 -0.39 9.33
C PHE A 324 0.24 -0.08 8.55
N SER A 325 0.22 -0.24 7.22
CA SER A 325 1.36 -0.03 6.33
C SER A 325 1.98 1.37 6.45
N GLN A 326 1.18 2.41 6.68
CA GLN A 326 1.66 3.78 6.93
C GLN A 326 2.57 3.89 8.16
N TYR A 327 2.39 3.01 9.14
CA TYR A 327 3.20 2.94 10.35
C TYR A 327 4.31 1.89 10.26
N GLY A 328 4.39 1.18 9.13
CA GLY A 328 5.32 0.07 8.92
C GLY A 328 4.98 -1.16 9.75
N ALA A 329 3.71 -1.42 10.00
CA ALA A 329 3.23 -2.57 10.77
C ALA A 329 2.13 -3.34 10.02
N HIS A 330 1.90 -4.58 10.46
CA HIS A 330 0.86 -5.48 9.95
C HIS A 330 -0.39 -5.43 10.82
N ILE A 331 -0.22 -5.26 12.13
CA ILE A 331 -1.27 -5.44 13.14
C ILE A 331 -0.98 -4.56 14.37
N ASP A 332 -1.97 -4.28 15.22
CA ASP A 332 -1.75 -3.67 16.55
C ASP A 332 -1.79 -4.69 17.70
N ASP A 333 -1.37 -4.27 18.90
CA ASP A 333 -1.24 -5.15 20.07
C ASP A 333 -2.47 -5.18 21.00
N SER A 334 -3.65 -4.75 20.51
CA SER A 334 -4.87 -4.59 21.30
C SER A 334 -6.00 -5.52 20.86
N VAL A 335 -7.15 -5.43 21.55
CA VAL A 335 -8.38 -6.18 21.24
C VAL A 335 -8.98 -5.84 19.86
N ALA A 336 -8.58 -4.72 19.24
CA ALA A 336 -8.95 -4.41 17.85
C ALA A 336 -8.29 -5.38 16.86
N SER A 337 -7.24 -6.07 17.31
CA SER A 337 -6.50 -7.06 16.58
C SER A 337 -6.42 -8.35 17.41
N GLN A 338 -5.27 -8.63 18.01
CA GLN A 338 -5.11 -9.67 19.01
C GLN A 338 -4.35 -9.08 20.18
N VAL A 339 -4.76 -9.44 21.39
CA VAL A 339 -4.07 -9.00 22.59
C VAL A 339 -2.68 -9.61 22.60
N TYR A 340 -1.66 -8.75 22.50
CA TYR A 340 -0.27 -9.19 22.39
C TYR A 340 0.57 -8.77 23.59
N ASN A 341 1.22 -9.76 24.22
CA ASN A 341 2.16 -9.56 25.33
C ASN A 341 1.54 -8.85 26.56
N ASN A 342 0.23 -9.04 26.76
CA ASN A 342 -0.46 -8.56 27.95
C ASN A 342 -0.15 -9.44 29.17
N ILE A 343 -0.07 -10.74 28.92
CA ILE A 343 0.35 -11.79 29.85
C ILE A 343 1.72 -12.32 29.41
N ALA A 344 2.57 -12.65 30.38
CA ALA A 344 3.88 -13.22 30.09
C ALA A 344 3.77 -14.59 29.41
N GLU A 345 4.73 -14.90 28.54
CA GLU A 345 4.84 -16.20 27.87
C GLU A 345 4.79 -17.37 28.87
N ASP A 346 4.03 -18.41 28.51
CA ASP A 346 3.91 -19.65 29.28
C ASP A 346 4.44 -20.87 28.49
N LYS A 347 4.96 -21.87 29.20
CA LYS A 347 5.55 -23.06 28.58
C LYS A 347 4.52 -23.91 27.82
N ASN A 348 3.28 -24.01 28.30
CA ASN A 348 2.23 -24.78 27.64
C ASN A 348 1.79 -24.06 26.36
N SER A 349 1.65 -22.74 26.42
CA SER A 349 1.35 -21.91 25.24
C SER A 349 2.45 -22.02 24.18
N ILE A 350 3.73 -21.94 24.57
CA ILE A 350 4.86 -22.13 23.64
C ILE A 350 4.83 -23.53 23.02
N LYS A 351 4.55 -24.57 23.82
CA LYS A 351 4.48 -25.94 23.32
C LYS A 351 3.36 -26.09 22.29
N ALA A 352 2.17 -25.58 22.59
CA ALA A 352 1.02 -25.66 21.69
C ALA A 352 1.29 -25.00 20.33
N VAL A 353 1.92 -23.82 20.32
CA VAL A 353 2.33 -23.12 19.09
C VAL A 353 3.31 -23.97 18.28
N LYS A 354 4.30 -24.58 18.93
CA LYS A 354 5.29 -25.44 18.26
C LYS A 354 4.69 -26.73 17.72
N ASP A 355 3.75 -27.33 18.45
CA ASP A 355 3.07 -28.56 18.03
C ASP A 355 2.16 -28.33 16.81
N THR A 356 1.73 -27.08 16.55
CA THR A 356 0.90 -26.69 15.39
C THR A 356 1.66 -25.75 14.45
N TYR A 357 2.99 -25.90 14.36
CA TYR A 357 3.84 -25.02 13.57
C TYR A 357 3.35 -24.91 12.12
N GLY A 358 3.13 -23.69 11.64
CA GLY A 358 2.69 -23.43 10.26
C GLY A 358 1.26 -23.86 9.93
N GLU A 359 0.52 -24.44 10.88
CA GLU A 359 -0.87 -24.83 10.64
C GLU A 359 -1.78 -23.60 10.63
N VAL A 360 -2.54 -23.45 9.53
CA VAL A 360 -3.54 -22.40 9.31
C VAL A 360 -4.83 -23.02 8.77
N MET A 361 -5.95 -22.32 8.97
CA MET A 361 -7.24 -22.74 8.42
C MET A 361 -7.46 -22.13 7.03
N LEU A 362 -7.84 -22.99 6.09
CA LEU A 362 -8.13 -22.63 4.70
C LEU A 362 -9.60 -22.90 4.36
N SER A 363 -10.17 -22.08 3.49
CA SER A 363 -11.44 -22.33 2.80
C SER A 363 -11.21 -21.99 1.32
N GLU A 364 -11.54 -22.93 0.42
CA GLU A 364 -11.32 -22.75 -1.02
C GLU A 364 -9.88 -22.37 -1.41
N ASN A 365 -8.89 -22.88 -0.65
CA ASN A 365 -7.45 -22.57 -0.73
C ASN A 365 -7.04 -21.15 -0.27
N ASP A 366 -7.97 -20.36 0.25
CA ASP A 366 -7.69 -19.07 0.88
C ASP A 366 -7.68 -19.16 2.40
N VAL A 367 -6.79 -18.40 3.03
CA VAL A 367 -6.75 -18.26 4.50
C VAL A 367 -8.04 -17.58 4.98
N ILE A 368 -8.74 -18.22 5.91
CA ILE A 368 -10.02 -17.72 6.43
C ILE A 368 -9.84 -16.53 7.38
N GLU A 369 -10.93 -15.81 7.66
CA GLU A 369 -10.96 -14.85 8.76
C GLU A 369 -11.36 -15.54 10.06
N ALA A 370 -10.36 -15.90 10.87
CA ALA A 370 -10.58 -16.64 12.12
C ALA A 370 -10.84 -15.70 13.31
N TYR A 371 -12.06 -15.15 13.41
CA TYR A 371 -12.47 -14.43 14.62
C TYR A 371 -12.79 -15.41 15.77
N TYR A 372 -12.39 -15.04 16.99
CA TYR A 372 -12.69 -15.76 18.21
C TYR A 372 -13.11 -14.79 19.32
N PHE A 373 -13.89 -15.27 20.29
CA PHE A 373 -14.37 -14.48 21.43
C PHE A 373 -14.45 -15.36 22.68
N SER A 374 -14.46 -14.72 23.86
CA SER A 374 -14.27 -15.43 25.14
C SER A 374 -15.44 -16.32 25.55
N THR A 375 -16.69 -15.91 25.34
CA THR A 375 -17.90 -16.69 25.68
C THR A 375 -19.07 -16.21 24.82
N SER A 376 -19.91 -17.14 24.34
CA SER A 376 -21.01 -16.90 23.38
C SER A 376 -22.33 -16.60 24.05
#